data_AF-A0A924YBU0-F1
#
_entry.id   AF-A0A924YBU0-F1
#
_cell.length_a   1.000
_cell.length_b   1.000
_cell.length_c   1.000
_cell.angle_alpha   90.00
_cell.angle_beta   90.00
_cell.angle_gamma   90.00
#
_symmetry.space_group_name_H-M   'P 1'
#
loop_
_entity.id
_entity.type
_entity.pdbx_description
1 polymer ?
#
loop_
_entity_poly.entity_id
_entity_poly.type
_entity_poly.pdbx_seq_one_letter_code
_entity_poly.pdbx_strand_id
1 'polypeptide(L)'
;MAINLNNQKMVTLGLAFAAGLGLTLCIIALGIGVIDGEANTSAIGLLFVAGILLMVLGIIGWFAVVQPYKNFDDINVAQYHGHEHHHDDTNPDEPTEAPDPQSASDVVDVGHKGDPHGFGSAH
;
A
#
# COMPACT_ATOMS: atom_id res chain seq x y z
N MET A 1 1.25 -19.61 -5.77
CA MET A 1 -0.12 -19.58 -6.33
C MET A 1 -0.51 -18.11 -6.47
N ALA A 2 -0.42 -17.53 -7.67
CA ALA A 2 -0.73 -16.12 -7.89
C ALA A 2 -2.25 -15.95 -7.92
N ILE A 3 -2.82 -15.46 -6.82
CA ILE A 3 -4.24 -15.11 -6.78
C ILE A 3 -4.38 -13.75 -7.47
N ASN A 4 -5.14 -13.71 -8.57
CA ASN A 4 -5.33 -12.51 -9.36
C ASN A 4 -5.90 -11.39 -8.48
N LEU A 5 -5.19 -10.27 -8.33
CA LEU A 5 -5.59 -9.16 -7.44
C LEU A 5 -7.01 -8.65 -7.73
N ASN A 6 -7.42 -8.71 -9.00
CA ASN A 6 -8.78 -8.35 -9.42
C ASN A 6 -9.84 -9.32 -8.88
N ASN A 7 -9.51 -10.60 -8.79
CA ASN A 7 -10.41 -11.64 -8.26
C ASN A 7 -10.63 -11.45 -6.75
N GLN A 8 -9.62 -11.03 -5.99
CA GLN A 8 -9.75 -10.74 -4.55
C GLN A 8 -10.67 -9.55 -4.27
N LYS A 9 -10.60 -8.50 -5.10
CA LYS A 9 -11.50 -7.34 -5.01
C LYS A 9 -12.95 -7.72 -5.31
N MET A 10 -13.18 -8.54 -6.35
CA MET A 10 -14.52 -9.01 -6.70
C MET A 10 -15.12 -9.95 -5.65
N VAL A 11 -14.32 -10.87 -5.09
CA VAL A 11 -14.77 -11.78 -4.02
C VAL A 11 -15.11 -10.99 -2.76
N THR A 12 -14.28 -10.03 -2.36
CA THR A 12 -14.54 -9.14 -1.22
C THR A 12 -15.82 -8.32 -1.43
N LEU A 13 -16.03 -7.79 -2.64
CA LEU A 13 -17.25 -7.06 -3.00
C LEU A 13 -18.49 -7.95 -2.89
N GLY A 14 -18.43 -9.19 -3.40
CA GLY A 14 -19.53 -10.16 -3.30
C GLY A 14 -19.86 -10.52 -1.85
N LEU A 15 -18.84 -10.72 -1.01
CA LEU A 15 -19.00 -10.97 0.43
C LEU A 15 -19.62 -9.77 1.16
N ALA A 16 -19.24 -8.55 0.79
CA ALA A 16 -19.84 -7.32 1.34
C ALA A 16 -21.32 -7.18 0.92
N PHE A 17 -21.66 -7.49 -0.33
CA PHE A 17 -23.04 -7.52 -0.79
C PHE A 17 -23.86 -8.59 -0.07
N ALA A 18 -23.31 -9.78 0.15
CA ALA A 18 -23.96 -10.81 0.94
C ALA A 18 -24.20 -10.31 2.37
N ALA A 19 -23.16 -9.82 3.06
CA ALA A 19 -23.30 -9.31 4.42
C ALA A 19 -24.34 -8.17 4.52
N GLY A 20 -24.32 -7.23 3.58
CA GLY A 20 -25.28 -6.14 3.50
C GLY A 20 -26.71 -6.61 3.23
N LEU A 21 -26.91 -7.55 2.32
CA LEU A 21 -28.22 -8.12 2.02
C LEU A 21 -28.80 -8.83 3.26
N GLY A 22 -27.98 -9.58 3.98
CA GLY A 22 -28.37 -10.22 5.24
C GLY A 22 -28.89 -9.21 6.26
N LEU A 23 -28.17 -8.08 6.42
CA LEU A 23 -28.60 -6.98 7.29
C LEU A 23 -29.91 -6.34 6.80
N THR A 24 -30.05 -6.10 5.50
CA THR A 24 -31.29 -5.54 4.92
C THR A 24 -32.49 -6.45 5.17
N LEU A 25 -32.33 -7.77 5.02
CA LEU A 25 -33.39 -8.73 5.35
C LEU A 25 -33.77 -8.68 6.83
N CYS A 26 -32.81 -8.56 7.74
CA CYS A 26 -33.10 -8.40 9.17
C CYS A 26 -33.93 -7.14 9.44
N ILE A 27 -33.60 -6.00 8.82
CA ILE A 27 -34.35 -4.74 8.98
C ILE A 27 -35.79 -4.91 8.48
N ILE A 28 -35.98 -5.53 7.32
CA ILE A 28 -37.32 -5.76 6.76
C ILE A 28 -38.12 -6.73 7.64
N ALA A 29 -37.51 -7.82 8.11
CA ALA A 29 -38.16 -8.79 9.00
C ALA A 29 -38.69 -8.12 10.28
N LEU A 30 -37.84 -7.31 10.91
CA LEU A 30 -38.22 -6.57 12.12
C LEU A 30 -39.27 -5.51 11.84
N GLY A 31 -39.16 -4.80 10.71
CA GLY A 31 -40.16 -3.81 10.28
C GLY A 31 -41.56 -4.43 10.14
N ILE A 32 -41.66 -5.58 9.46
CA ILE A 32 -42.95 -6.29 9.30
C ILE A 32 -43.46 -6.77 10.66
N GLY A 33 -42.59 -7.36 11.49
CA GLY A 33 -42.99 -7.88 12.80
C GLY A 33 -43.48 -6.82 13.79
N VAL A 34 -43.10 -5.55 13.62
CA VAL A 34 -43.60 -4.44 14.45
C VAL A 34 -44.93 -3.88 13.94
N ILE A 35 -45.15 -3.86 12.62
CA ILE A 35 -46.34 -3.24 12.01
C ILE A 35 -47.54 -4.19 12.06
N ASP A 36 -47.32 -5.48 11.83
CA ASP A 36 -48.39 -6.47 11.72
C ASP A 36 -48.35 -7.46 12.90
N GLY A 37 -49.27 -7.27 13.84
CA GLY A 37 -49.41 -8.12 15.04
C GLY A 37 -50.05 -9.48 14.78
N GLU A 38 -50.64 -9.71 13.61
CA GLU A 38 -51.16 -11.03 13.19
C GLU A 38 -50.23 -11.75 12.20
N ALA A 39 -49.10 -11.13 11.85
CA ALA A 39 -48.14 -11.73 10.95
C ALA A 39 -47.60 -13.05 11.53
N ASN A 40 -47.39 -14.01 10.64
CA ASN A 40 -46.89 -15.32 11.01
C ASN A 40 -45.49 -15.21 11.65
N THR A 41 -45.46 -15.32 12.98
CA THR A 41 -44.24 -15.17 13.79
C THR A 41 -43.15 -16.17 13.39
N SER A 42 -43.54 -17.38 12.98
CA SER A 42 -42.60 -18.41 12.51
C SER A 42 -41.94 -18.00 11.19
N ALA A 43 -42.70 -17.40 10.27
CA ALA A 43 -42.15 -16.93 9.00
C ALA A 43 -41.21 -15.74 9.19
N ILE A 44 -41.59 -14.77 10.03
CA ILE A 44 -40.75 -13.61 10.36
C ILE A 44 -39.47 -14.06 11.08
N GLY A 45 -39.59 -14.95 12.06
CA GLY A 45 -38.45 -15.50 12.78
C GLY A 45 -37.49 -16.24 11.86
N LEU A 46 -38.00 -17.04 10.92
CA LEU A 46 -37.18 -17.73 9.93
C LEU A 46 -36.48 -16.74 8.99
N LEU A 47 -37.18 -15.71 8.51
CA LEU A 47 -36.60 -14.69 7.64
C LEU A 47 -35.51 -13.89 8.34
N PHE A 48 -35.71 -13.55 9.62
CA PHE A 48 -34.71 -12.90 10.45
C PHE A 48 -33.47 -13.79 10.67
N VAL A 49 -33.67 -15.06 11.06
CA VAL A 49 -32.56 -16.01 11.24
C VAL A 49 -31.81 -16.25 9.94
N ALA A 50 -32.51 -16.37 8.81
CA ALA A 50 -31.89 -16.48 7.49
C ALA A 50 -31.04 -15.24 7.16
N GLY A 51 -31.54 -14.04 7.45
CA GLY A 51 -30.78 -12.79 7.31
C GLY A 51 -29.51 -12.77 8.16
N ILE A 52 -29.60 -13.19 9.43
CA ILE A 52 -28.45 -13.31 10.33
C ILE A 52 -27.43 -14.32 9.81
N LEU A 53 -27.87 -15.51 9.38
CA LEU A 53 -26.97 -16.52 8.84
C LEU A 53 -26.23 -16.02 7.60
N LEU A 54 -26.96 -15.36 6.70
CA LEU A 54 -26.37 -14.79 5.49
C LEU A 54 -25.36 -13.67 5.82
N MET A 55 -25.68 -12.83 6.81
CA MET A 55 -24.77 -11.81 7.33
C MET A 55 -23.50 -12.43 7.92
N VAL A 56 -23.64 -13.43 8.80
CA VAL A 56 -22.53 -14.11 9.47
C VAL A 56 -21.64 -14.83 8.46
N LEU A 57 -22.21 -15.50 7.46
CA LEU A 57 -21.45 -16.14 6.39
C LEU A 57 -20.65 -15.11 5.57
N GLY A 58 -21.23 -13.94 5.29
CA GLY A 58 -20.52 -12.84 4.63
C GLY A 58 -19.32 -12.35 5.45
N ILE A 59 -19.50 -12.16 6.76
CA ILE A 59 -18.43 -11.72 7.68
C ILE A 59 -17.33 -12.78 7.82
N ILE A 60 -17.71 -14.04 8.05
CA ILE A 60 -16.74 -15.15 8.18
C ILE A 60 -15.99 -15.35 6.86
N GLY A 61 -16.68 -15.31 5.73
CA GLY A 61 -16.07 -15.42 4.41
C GLY A 61 -15.09 -14.27 4.15
N TRP A 62 -15.44 -13.04 4.56
CA TRP A 62 -14.52 -11.91 4.51
C TRP A 62 -13.28 -12.12 5.37
N PHE A 63 -13.46 -12.59 6.61
CA PHE A 63 -12.34 -12.86 7.53
C PHE A 63 -11.40 -13.95 6.98
N ALA A 64 -11.95 -14.97 6.33
CA ALA A 64 -11.19 -16.04 5.69
C ALA A 64 -10.41 -15.57 4.45
N VAL A 65 -10.93 -14.58 3.72
CA VAL A 65 -10.30 -14.00 2.52
C VAL A 65 -9.23 -12.97 2.88
N VAL A 66 -9.57 -12.00 3.72
CA VAL A 66 -8.66 -10.91 4.11
C VAL A 66 -7.61 -11.38 5.10
N GLN A 67 -7.90 -12.43 5.89
CA GLN A 67 -6.99 -13.02 6.88
C GLN A 67 -6.25 -11.94 7.69
N PRO A 68 -6.98 -11.05 8.40
CA PRO A 68 -6.36 -9.90 9.05
C PRO A 68 -5.28 -10.31 10.06
N TYR A 69 -5.45 -11.46 10.72
CA TYR A 69 -4.50 -12.05 11.65
C TYR A 69 -3.13 -12.41 11.04
N LYS A 70 -2.97 -12.37 9.71
CA LYS A 70 -1.67 -12.54 9.04
C LYS A 70 -1.09 -11.22 8.52
N ASN A 71 -1.93 -10.23 8.27
CA ASN A 71 -1.54 -8.97 7.63
C ASN A 71 -1.35 -7.83 8.65
N PHE A 72 -1.95 -7.93 9.84
CA PHE A 72 -1.94 -6.88 10.87
C PHE A 72 -1.28 -7.33 12.19
N ASP A 73 -0.61 -8.48 12.21
CA ASP A 73 -0.02 -9.07 13.43
C ASP A 73 1.43 -8.62 13.72
N ASP A 74 2.05 -7.84 12.83
CA ASP A 74 3.39 -7.29 13.05
C ASP A 74 3.33 -5.97 13.85
N ILE A 75 2.93 -6.08 15.12
CA ILE A 75 2.85 -4.93 16.06
C ILE A 75 4.23 -4.38 16.45
N ASN A 76 5.30 -5.14 16.17
CA ASN A 76 6.66 -4.78 16.53
C ASN A 76 7.38 -3.97 15.44
N VAL A 77 6.78 -3.84 14.25
CA VAL A 77 7.26 -2.95 13.20
C VAL A 77 6.44 -1.66 13.26
N ALA A 78 7.10 -0.55 13.56
CA ALA A 78 6.47 0.76 13.48
C ALA A 78 5.99 0.98 12.03
N GLN A 79 4.68 1.07 11.83
CA GLN A 79 4.15 1.51 10.56
C GLN A 79 4.54 2.97 10.37
N TYR A 80 5.57 3.22 9.56
CA TYR A 80 6.02 4.55 9.20
C TYR A 80 4.90 5.23 8.40
N HIS A 81 4.13 6.09 9.06
CA HIS A 81 3.16 6.99 8.45
C HIS A 81 3.91 8.28 8.15
N GLY A 82 4.48 8.38 6.95
CA GLY A 82 5.34 9.51 6.57
C GLY A 82 4.67 10.86 6.82
N HIS A 83 5.21 11.62 7.76
CA HIS A 83 5.27 13.06 7.63
C HIS A 83 6.51 13.37 6.80
N GLU A 84 6.36 13.40 5.48
CA GLU A 84 7.37 14.01 4.62
C GLU A 84 7.37 15.51 4.93
N HIS A 85 8.36 15.93 5.71
CA HIS A 85 8.69 17.34 5.86
C HIS A 85 9.15 17.84 4.48
N HIS A 86 8.29 18.58 3.78
CA HIS A 86 8.69 19.45 2.69
C HIS A 86 9.63 20.52 3.24
N HIS A 87 10.94 20.24 3.25
CA HIS A 87 11.96 21.27 3.29
C HIS A 87 12.08 21.83 1.87
N ASP A 88 11.41 22.96 1.70
CA ASP A 88 11.59 23.90 0.61
C ASP A 88 12.94 24.62 0.82
N ASP A 89 14.04 24.07 0.30
CA ASP A 89 15.35 24.71 0.33
C ASP A 89 15.94 24.74 -1.10
N THR A 90 15.50 25.74 -1.86
CA THR A 90 16.30 26.66 -2.69
C THR A 90 17.51 26.13 -3.48
N ASN A 91 17.34 26.10 -4.82
CA ASN A 91 18.24 26.51 -5.92
C ASN A 91 19.59 25.77 -6.19
N PRO A 92 19.78 25.11 -7.35
CA PRO A 92 21.00 24.38 -7.71
C PRO A 92 22.06 25.18 -8.51
N ASP A 93 22.22 26.49 -8.29
CA ASP A 93 23.17 27.33 -9.05
C ASP A 93 24.10 28.18 -8.17
N GLU A 94 24.89 27.56 -7.29
CA GLU A 94 26.00 28.25 -6.60
C GLU A 94 27.35 27.50 -6.80
N PRO A 95 28.35 28.11 -7.48
CA PRO A 95 29.64 27.47 -7.74
C PRO A 95 30.55 27.61 -6.52
N THR A 96 30.83 26.51 -5.84
CA THR A 96 31.85 26.46 -4.79
C THR A 96 33.25 26.36 -5.40
N GLU A 97 33.94 27.49 -5.51
CA GLU A 97 35.38 27.56 -5.72
C GLU A 97 36.10 27.59 -4.35
N ALA A 98 36.89 26.54 -4.06
CA ALA A 98 38.21 26.66 -3.45
C ALA A 98 38.95 25.31 -3.60
N PRO A 99 40.14 25.27 -4.25
CA PRO A 99 40.93 24.04 -4.38
C PRO A 99 41.54 23.60 -3.05
N ASP A 100 41.46 22.30 -2.75
CA ASP A 100 42.10 21.69 -1.58
C ASP A 100 43.64 21.72 -1.70
N PRO A 101 44.38 22.25 -0.71
CA PRO A 101 45.85 22.35 -0.73
C PRO A 101 46.63 21.02 -0.70
N GLN A 102 45.99 19.86 -0.84
CA GLN A 102 46.66 18.56 -0.76
C GLN A 102 47.27 18.02 -2.07
N SER A 103 47.19 18.74 -3.19
CA SER A 103 47.85 18.30 -4.45
C SER A 103 49.34 18.66 -4.55
N ALA A 104 49.92 19.34 -3.55
CA ALA A 104 51.29 19.85 -3.60
C ALA A 104 52.38 18.87 -3.10
N SER A 105 52.02 17.66 -2.65
CA SER A 105 52.99 16.68 -2.16
C SER A 105 53.40 15.59 -3.16
N ASP A 106 52.82 15.56 -4.37
CA ASP A 106 53.15 14.56 -5.40
C ASP A 106 54.20 15.01 -6.42
N VAL A 107 54.85 16.16 -6.21
CA VAL A 107 55.91 16.67 -7.10
C VAL A 107 57.25 16.71 -6.37
N VAL A 108 57.76 15.53 -6.00
CA VAL A 108 59.18 15.33 -5.68
C VAL A 108 59.62 14.02 -6.33
N ASP A 109 60.35 14.14 -7.45
CA ASP A 109 61.48 13.30 -7.92
C ASP A 109 61.54 13.36 -9.47
N VAL A 110 62.17 14.41 -10.03
CA VAL A 110 63.49 14.35 -10.68
C VAL A 110 63.56 13.43 -11.90
N GLY A 111 63.64 14.05 -13.08
CA GLY A 111 64.61 13.61 -14.08
C GLY A 111 64.06 12.99 -15.38
N HIS A 112 64.27 13.77 -16.45
CA HIS A 112 64.91 13.29 -17.68
C HIS A 112 64.08 12.38 -18.62
N LYS A 113 63.42 13.01 -19.60
CA LYS A 113 63.60 12.63 -21.01
C LYS A 113 62.97 13.66 -21.95
N GLY A 114 63.82 14.30 -22.74
CA GLY A 114 63.38 15.21 -23.79
C GLY A 114 62.75 14.48 -24.97
N ASP A 115 61.83 15.18 -25.61
CA ASP A 115 61.38 14.95 -26.98
C ASP A 115 62.60 15.01 -27.94
N PRO A 116 62.58 14.35 -29.13
CA PRO A 116 62.05 15.07 -30.29
C PRO A 116 61.68 14.19 -31.51
N HIS A 117 60.40 14.08 -31.89
CA HIS A 117 60.00 13.77 -33.27
C HIS A 117 58.62 14.39 -33.52
N GLY A 118 58.33 15.24 -34.51
CA GLY A 118 59.08 15.72 -35.65
C GLY A 118 58.09 16.17 -36.74
N PHE A 119 58.03 17.47 -37.01
CA PHE A 119 57.52 18.10 -38.24
C PHE A 119 58.24 19.46 -38.30
N GLY A 120 58.96 19.91 -39.32
CA GLY A 120 59.34 19.43 -40.64
C GLY A 120 60.01 20.65 -41.30
N SER A 121 61.11 20.47 -42.04
CA SER A 121 61.76 21.58 -42.75
C SER A 121 61.78 21.34 -44.25
N ALA A 122 61.32 22.38 -44.95
CA ALA A 122 61.56 22.77 -46.33
C ALA A 122 62.58 21.95 -47.14
N HIS A 123 62.15 21.50 -48.32
CA HIS A 123 62.67 21.93 -49.63
C HIS A 123 61.69 21.54 -50.74
#